data_AF-A0A919JP99-F1
#
_entry.id   AF-A0A919JP99-F1
#
_cell.length_a   1.000
_cell.length_b   1.000
_cell.length_c   1.000
_cell.angle_alpha   90.00
_cell.angle_beta   90.00
_cell.angle_gamma   90.00
#
_symmetry.space_group_name_H-M   'P 1'
#
loop_
_entity.id
_entity.type
_entity.pdbx_description
1 polymer ?
#
loop_
_entity_poly.entity_id
_entity_poly.type
_entity_poly.pdbx_seq_one_letter_code
_entity_poly.pdbx_strand_id
1 'polypeptide(L)'
;MFRANNANANAANANANAGNANNINSRGRDPYPINRGRDDAVPDGPTERIDDRPQHRRDRIAWLGVLVAVFSLTTSAVAVLAAWRALTLAERAPAAAAAAAQVRPAVTDFAVSYAQEPLRVQVGCSAVLFVDLDEPRANAVEKVSDLRYDSRCGTEPPRLTLGPGAVAGAQVKDADTDAAGCAKAIRTSPLGPGASAEVKKGAVLCVLTGGTPAAMALVEVTDVGQTGTAGMRATSWKVTA
;
A
#
# COMPACT_ATOMS: atom_id res chain seq x y z
N MET A 1 40.70 42.63 14.62
CA MET A 1 40.85 43.38 13.35
C MET A 1 41.50 42.45 12.33
N PHE A 2 40.72 41.67 11.57
CA PHE A 2 41.02 41.21 10.21
C PHE A 2 39.76 40.52 9.64
N ARG A 3 39.31 41.03 8.50
CA ARG A 3 38.13 40.65 7.71
C ARG A 3 38.49 39.57 6.67
N ALA A 4 37.43 39.02 6.07
CA ALA A 4 37.26 38.54 4.69
C ALA A 4 37.17 37.01 4.57
N ASN A 5 35.97 36.48 4.33
CA ASN A 5 35.28 36.28 3.04
C ASN A 5 35.75 35.01 2.33
N ASN A 6 34.87 34.03 2.20
CA ASN A 6 34.84 33.24 0.98
C ASN A 6 33.42 32.77 0.67
N ALA A 7 32.79 33.50 -0.25
CA ALA A 7 31.61 33.06 -0.98
C ALA A 7 32.10 32.19 -2.14
N ASN A 8 31.52 31.02 -2.34
CA ASN A 8 31.61 30.35 -3.62
C ASN A 8 30.24 29.76 -3.98
N ALA A 9 29.57 30.52 -4.83
CA ALA A 9 28.50 30.05 -5.70
C ALA A 9 29.14 29.24 -6.85
N ASN A 10 28.51 28.14 -7.26
CA ASN A 10 28.35 27.70 -8.66
C ASN A 10 27.90 26.24 -8.69
N ALA A 11 26.72 26.00 -9.27
CA ALA A 11 26.57 25.23 -10.51
C ALA A 11 25.10 24.85 -10.68
N ALA A 12 24.44 25.61 -11.56
CA ALA A 12 23.19 25.21 -12.18
C ALA A 12 23.39 23.89 -12.95
N ASN A 13 22.51 22.92 -12.74
CA ASN A 13 22.35 21.81 -13.66
C ASN A 13 20.90 21.75 -14.11
N ALA A 14 20.62 22.53 -15.17
CA ALA A 14 19.43 22.37 -15.98
C ALA A 14 19.68 21.17 -16.90
N ASN A 15 18.91 20.09 -16.74
CA ASN A 15 18.83 19.12 -17.82
C ASN A 15 17.37 18.77 -18.13
N ALA A 16 17.06 18.99 -19.40
CA ALA A 16 15.79 18.83 -20.04
C ALA A 16 15.48 17.34 -20.26
N ASN A 17 14.22 16.98 -20.05
CA ASN A 17 13.62 15.80 -20.70
C ASN A 17 12.12 16.09 -20.83
N ALA A 18 11.69 16.77 -21.88
CA ALA A 18 11.39 16.21 -23.20
C ALA A 18 10.33 15.08 -23.14
N GLY A 19 9.08 15.49 -23.36
CA GLY A 19 8.14 14.80 -24.23
C GLY A 19 7.54 13.47 -23.77
N ASN A 20 6.33 13.52 -23.22
CA ASN A 20 5.34 12.49 -23.53
C ASN A 20 3.90 13.06 -23.52
N ALA A 21 3.60 13.85 -24.55
CA ALA A 21 2.23 14.19 -24.91
C ALA A 21 1.76 13.16 -25.92
N ASN A 22 0.95 12.18 -25.50
CA ASN A 22 0.18 11.32 -26.41
C ASN A 22 -0.88 10.53 -25.64
N ASN A 23 -2.08 11.10 -25.47
CA ASN A 23 -3.31 10.31 -25.58
C ASN A 23 -4.52 11.22 -25.87
N ILE A 24 -4.61 11.68 -27.11
CA ILE A 24 -5.83 12.28 -27.64
C ILE A 24 -6.75 11.10 -27.98
N ASN A 25 -7.64 10.77 -27.04
CA ASN A 25 -8.77 9.88 -27.28
C ASN A 25 -9.70 10.54 -28.30
N SER A 26 -9.46 10.25 -29.57
CA SER A 26 -10.34 10.53 -30.70
C SER A 26 -11.66 9.78 -30.49
N ARG A 27 -12.67 10.47 -29.94
CA ARG A 27 -14.05 9.98 -29.94
C ARG A 27 -14.51 9.88 -31.39
N GLY A 28 -14.62 8.65 -31.89
CA GLY A 28 -15.20 8.34 -33.18
C GLY A 28 -16.61 8.90 -33.26
N ARG A 29 -16.82 9.84 -34.18
CA ARG A 29 -18.13 10.24 -34.66
C ARG A 29 -18.71 9.06 -35.44
N ASP A 30 -19.83 8.52 -34.98
CA ASP A 30 -20.69 7.70 -35.82
C ASP A 30 -21.24 8.57 -36.97
N PRO A 31 -21.03 8.21 -38.25
CA PRO A 31 -21.42 9.03 -39.38
C PRO A 31 -22.85 8.78 -39.88
N TYR A 32 -23.69 8.03 -39.17
CA TYR A 32 -25.03 7.67 -39.64
C TYR A 32 -26.15 8.13 -38.69
N PRO A 33 -26.73 9.32 -38.92
CA PRO A 33 -28.04 9.62 -38.38
C PRO A 33 -29.08 8.78 -39.14
N ILE A 34 -29.65 7.77 -38.47
CA ILE A 34 -30.80 7.03 -38.99
C ILE A 34 -32.04 7.94 -38.88
N ASN A 35 -32.26 8.73 -39.93
CA ASN A 35 -33.54 9.38 -40.20
C ASN A 35 -34.55 8.30 -40.61
N ARG A 36 -35.36 7.80 -39.67
CA ARG A 36 -36.62 7.13 -40.01
C ARG A 36 -37.72 8.16 -40.05
N GLY A 37 -37.88 8.77 -41.22
CA GLY A 37 -39.09 9.49 -41.58
C GLY A 37 -40.04 8.58 -42.36
N ARG A 38 -41.32 8.66 -41.99
CA ARG A 38 -42.50 8.72 -42.86
C ARG A 38 -42.98 7.45 -43.55
N ASP A 39 -44.15 7.00 -43.08
CA ASP A 39 -45.35 6.63 -43.84
C ASP A 39 -45.15 5.97 -45.21
N ASP A 40 -45.04 4.64 -45.22
CA ASP A 40 -45.50 3.83 -46.34
C ASP A 40 -46.57 2.87 -45.82
N ALA A 41 -47.83 3.26 -46.02
CA ALA A 41 -48.99 2.40 -45.88
C ALA A 41 -48.97 1.39 -47.03
N VAL A 42 -48.41 0.21 -46.76
CA VAL A 42 -48.54 -0.96 -47.64
C VAL A 42 -50.02 -1.37 -47.67
N PRO A 43 -50.65 -1.49 -48.85
CA PRO A 43 -52.03 -1.97 -48.95
C PRO A 43 -52.10 -3.43 -48.51
N ASP A 44 -52.80 -3.67 -47.41
CA ASP A 44 -53.09 -5.01 -46.90
C ASP A 44 -53.82 -5.83 -47.97
N GLY A 45 -53.13 -6.85 -48.49
CA GLY A 45 -53.77 -7.95 -49.19
C GLY A 45 -54.64 -8.78 -48.23
N PRO A 46 -55.54 -9.63 -48.75
CA PRO A 46 -56.45 -10.40 -47.92
C PRO A 46 -55.72 -11.55 -47.23
N THR A 47 -55.03 -11.23 -46.14
CA THR A 47 -54.54 -12.20 -45.17
C THR A 47 -55.56 -12.28 -44.04
N GLU A 48 -56.09 -13.49 -43.86
CA GLU A 48 -57.02 -13.80 -42.78
C GLU A 48 -56.39 -13.41 -41.43
N ARG A 49 -57.15 -12.70 -40.60
CA ARG A 49 -56.75 -12.37 -39.23
C ARG A 49 -56.64 -13.67 -38.44
N ILE A 50 -55.43 -14.17 -38.28
CA ILE A 50 -55.12 -15.18 -37.27
C ILE A 50 -55.40 -14.50 -35.93
N ASP A 51 -56.41 -14.99 -35.20
CA ASP A 51 -56.71 -14.53 -33.85
C ASP A 51 -55.47 -14.73 -32.96
N ASP A 52 -54.75 -13.63 -32.70
CA ASP A 52 -53.69 -13.54 -31.70
C ASP A 52 -54.29 -13.74 -30.31
N ARG A 53 -54.55 -15.00 -29.95
CA ARG A 53 -54.76 -15.37 -28.55
C ARG A 53 -53.51 -14.95 -27.77
N PRO A 54 -53.64 -14.33 -26.59
CA PRO A 54 -52.51 -13.76 -25.84
C PRO A 54 -51.61 -14.86 -25.26
N GLN A 55 -50.77 -15.46 -26.11
CA GLN A 55 -49.78 -16.47 -25.76
C GLN A 55 -48.65 -15.89 -24.88
N HIS A 56 -48.50 -14.56 -24.90
CA HIS A 56 -47.45 -13.83 -24.19
C HIS A 56 -47.48 -14.02 -22.65
N ARG A 57 -48.63 -14.33 -22.04
CA ARG A 57 -48.73 -14.43 -20.57
C ARG A 57 -48.11 -15.71 -20.02
N ARG A 58 -48.11 -16.81 -20.78
CA ARG A 58 -47.50 -18.08 -20.37
C ARG A 58 -45.98 -18.04 -20.46
N ASP A 59 -45.43 -17.40 -21.49
CA ASP A 59 -43.98 -17.27 -21.65
C ASP A 59 -43.35 -16.42 -20.55
N ARG A 60 -44.04 -15.37 -20.07
CA ARG A 60 -43.53 -14.53 -18.97
C ARG A 60 -43.37 -15.31 -17.66
N ILE A 61 -44.29 -16.23 -17.36
CA ILE A 61 -44.21 -17.05 -16.14
C ILE A 61 -43.04 -18.04 -16.23
N ALA A 62 -42.85 -18.67 -17.40
CA ALA A 62 -41.72 -19.56 -17.62
C ALA A 62 -40.37 -18.83 -17.48
N TRP A 63 -40.24 -17.63 -18.07
CA TRP A 63 -39.03 -16.81 -17.96
C TRP A 63 -38.73 -16.36 -16.52
N LEU A 64 -39.74 -15.99 -15.74
CA LEU A 64 -39.56 -15.66 -14.32
C LEU A 64 -39.05 -16.87 -13.52
N GLY A 65 -39.56 -18.07 -13.78
CA GLY A 65 -39.06 -19.31 -13.17
C GLY A 65 -37.58 -19.56 -13.47
N VAL A 66 -37.16 -19.36 -14.73
CA VAL A 66 -35.75 -19.49 -15.14
C VAL A 66 -34.86 -18.46 -14.44
N LEU A 67 -35.29 -17.21 -14.34
CA LEU A 67 -34.53 -16.16 -13.66
C LEU A 67 -34.34 -16.46 -12.17
N VAL A 68 -35.38 -16.93 -11.49
CA VAL A 68 -35.28 -17.33 -10.07
C VAL A 68 -34.32 -18.51 -9.90
N ALA A 69 -34.38 -19.50 -10.79
CA ALA A 69 -33.47 -20.65 -10.75
C ALA A 69 -32.01 -20.22 -10.95
N VAL A 70 -31.71 -19.38 -11.95
CA VAL A 70 -30.36 -18.86 -12.19
C VAL A 70 -29.87 -18.05 -10.99
N PHE A 71 -30.71 -17.18 -10.43
CA PHE A 71 -30.34 -16.40 -9.25
C PHE A 71 -29.99 -17.31 -8.06
N SER A 72 -30.80 -18.35 -7.80
CA SER A 72 -30.53 -19.32 -6.72
C SER A 72 -29.23 -20.12 -6.91
N LEU A 73 -28.85 -20.41 -8.16
CA LEU A 73 -27.62 -21.10 -8.48
C LEU A 73 -26.40 -20.20 -8.23
N THR A 74 -26.50 -18.93 -8.64
CA THR A 74 -25.41 -17.95 -8.46
C THR A 74 -25.15 -17.64 -7.00
N THR A 75 -26.18 -17.47 -6.17
CA THR A 75 -26.03 -17.20 -4.74
C THR A 75 -25.38 -18.39 -4.01
N SER A 76 -25.75 -19.62 -4.38
CA SER A 76 -25.15 -20.84 -3.85
C SER A 76 -23.65 -20.95 -4.18
N ALA A 77 -23.26 -20.63 -5.42
CA ALA A 77 -21.86 -20.63 -5.83
C ALA A 77 -21.02 -19.59 -5.07
N VAL A 78 -21.56 -18.39 -4.85
CA VAL A 78 -20.88 -17.34 -4.07
C VAL A 78 -20.70 -17.76 -2.61
N ALA A 79 -21.69 -18.39 -2.00
CA ALA A 79 -21.60 -18.88 -0.62
C ALA A 79 -20.50 -19.95 -0.46
N VAL A 80 -20.40 -20.90 -1.41
CA VAL A 80 -19.34 -21.92 -1.41
C VAL A 80 -17.95 -21.28 -1.55
N LEU A 81 -17.80 -20.29 -2.44
CA LEU A 81 -16.52 -19.59 -2.63
C LEU A 81 -16.11 -18.81 -1.36
N ALA A 82 -17.06 -18.15 -0.71
CA ALA A 82 -16.82 -17.40 0.53
C ALA A 82 -16.43 -18.35 1.68
N ALA A 83 -17.13 -19.48 1.83
CA ALA A 83 -16.81 -20.50 2.82
C ALA A 83 -15.41 -21.11 2.59
N TRP A 84 -15.07 -21.41 1.33
CA TRP A 84 -13.74 -21.91 0.99
C TRP A 84 -12.64 -20.90 1.32
N ARG A 85 -12.84 -19.61 1.00
CA ARG A 85 -11.90 -18.55 1.37
C ARG A 85 -11.76 -18.41 2.89
N ALA A 86 -12.86 -18.48 3.64
CA ALA A 86 -12.83 -18.41 5.10
C ALA A 86 -12.03 -19.58 5.72
N LEU A 87 -12.24 -20.81 5.22
CA LEU A 87 -11.49 -21.99 5.67
C LEU A 87 -9.99 -21.87 5.37
N THR A 88 -9.60 -21.42 4.17
CA THR A 88 -8.18 -21.22 3.84
C THR A 88 -7.49 -20.14 4.70
N LEU A 89 -8.23 -19.16 5.20
CA LEU A 89 -7.72 -18.17 6.14
C LEU A 89 -7.62 -18.72 7.56
N ALA A 90 -8.60 -19.51 7.99
CA ALA A 90 -8.63 -20.15 9.30
C ALA A 90 -7.48 -21.14 9.49
N GLU A 91 -7.12 -21.91 8.46
CA GLU A 91 -5.98 -22.85 8.51
C GLU A 91 -4.62 -22.14 8.63
N ARG A 92 -4.50 -20.89 8.17
CA ARG A 92 -3.25 -20.10 8.27
C ARG A 92 -3.09 -19.38 9.60
N ALA A 93 -4.18 -19.11 10.31
CA ALA A 93 -4.16 -18.44 11.61
C ALA A 93 -3.33 -19.20 12.68
N PRO A 94 -3.46 -20.53 12.88
CA PRO A 94 -2.69 -21.23 13.90
C PRO A 94 -1.20 -21.34 13.55
N ALA A 95 -0.83 -21.40 12.27
CA ALA A 95 0.57 -21.43 11.84
C ALA A 95 1.27 -20.08 12.11
N ALA A 96 0.59 -18.95 11.89
CA ALA A 96 1.11 -17.63 12.22
C ALA A 96 1.24 -17.41 13.75
N ALA A 97 0.27 -17.92 14.53
CA ALA A 97 0.33 -17.86 15.99
C ALA A 97 1.43 -18.76 16.58
N ALA A 98 1.64 -19.96 16.03
CA ALA A 98 2.70 -20.87 16.46
C ALA A 98 4.11 -20.35 16.08
N ALA A 99 4.26 -19.67 14.94
CA ALA A 99 5.50 -18.99 14.57
C ALA A 99 5.82 -17.80 15.51
N ALA A 100 4.79 -17.09 15.99
CA ALA A 100 4.95 -16.01 16.97
C ALA A 100 5.24 -16.53 18.40
N ALA A 101 4.85 -17.77 18.72
CA ALA A 101 5.01 -18.39 20.03
C ALA A 101 6.32 -19.16 20.23
N GLN A 102 7.21 -19.24 19.22
CA GLN A 102 8.58 -19.63 19.48
C GLN A 102 9.22 -18.56 20.37
N VAL A 103 9.31 -18.89 21.66
CA VAL A 103 10.01 -18.12 22.68
C VAL A 103 11.44 -17.96 22.20
N ARG A 104 11.71 -16.88 21.45
CA ARG A 104 13.07 -16.44 21.18
C ARG A 104 13.74 -16.25 22.55
N PRO A 105 14.98 -16.75 22.73
CA PRO A 105 15.72 -16.48 23.95
C PRO A 105 15.65 -14.99 24.25
N ALA A 106 15.41 -14.63 25.51
CA ALA A 106 15.41 -13.25 25.92
C ALA A 106 16.77 -12.68 25.53
N VAL A 107 16.80 -11.77 24.55
CA VAL A 107 18.02 -11.07 24.15
C VAL A 107 18.48 -10.29 25.38
N THR A 108 19.59 -10.70 25.98
CA THR A 108 20.10 -10.09 27.21
C THR A 108 21.00 -8.90 26.92
N ASP A 109 21.65 -8.88 25.75
CA ASP A 109 22.71 -7.93 25.46
C ASP A 109 22.50 -7.24 24.10
N PHE A 110 22.72 -5.92 24.11
CA PHE A 110 22.58 -5.04 22.95
C PHE A 110 23.84 -4.18 22.84
N ALA A 111 24.53 -4.25 21.71
CA ALA A 111 25.71 -3.43 21.43
C ALA A 111 25.37 -2.31 20.44
N VAL A 112 25.59 -1.06 20.81
CA VAL A 112 25.35 0.09 19.93
C VAL A 112 26.15 -0.08 18.63
N SER A 113 25.47 -0.06 17.48
CA SER A 113 26.10 -0.10 16.16
C SER A 113 26.29 1.30 15.58
N TYR A 114 25.27 2.14 15.73
CA TYR A 114 25.33 3.55 15.41
C TYR A 114 24.31 4.30 16.27
N ALA A 115 24.58 5.58 16.55
CA ALA A 115 23.75 6.38 17.42
C ALA A 115 23.38 7.69 16.72
N GLN A 116 22.07 7.97 16.65
CA GLN A 116 21.56 9.24 16.17
C GLN A 116 21.98 9.61 14.73
N GLU A 117 22.12 8.62 13.86
CA GLU A 117 22.52 8.83 12.47
C GLU A 117 21.38 9.48 11.66
N PRO A 118 21.65 10.59 10.95
CA PRO A 118 20.64 11.29 10.19
C PRO A 118 20.28 10.52 8.90
N LEU A 119 18.97 10.34 8.68
CA LEU A 119 18.41 9.77 7.47
C LEU A 119 17.55 10.82 6.77
N ARG A 120 17.88 11.15 5.52
CA ARG A 120 17.11 12.11 4.72
C ARG A 120 16.37 11.37 3.63
N VAL A 121 15.04 11.46 3.66
CA VAL A 121 14.19 10.94 2.60
C VAL A 121 13.73 12.12 1.76
N GLN A 122 14.13 12.09 0.49
CA GLN A 122 13.71 13.08 -0.50
C GLN A 122 13.09 12.33 -1.67
N VAL A 123 11.77 12.35 -1.72
CA VAL A 123 11.01 11.71 -2.77
C VAL A 123 9.99 12.68 -3.33
N GLY A 124 9.62 12.46 -4.59
CA GLY A 124 8.52 13.18 -5.20
C GLY A 124 7.17 12.82 -4.60
N CYS A 125 6.15 13.47 -5.14
CA CYS A 125 4.75 13.19 -4.84
C CYS A 125 4.37 11.78 -5.34
N SER A 126 3.64 11.00 -4.53
CA SER A 126 3.25 9.61 -4.88
C SER A 126 4.43 8.67 -5.16
N ALA A 127 5.61 8.95 -4.61
CA ALA A 127 6.79 8.13 -4.76
C ALA A 127 7.05 7.27 -3.51
N VAL A 128 7.73 6.16 -3.73
CA VAL A 128 8.10 5.20 -2.70
C VAL A 128 9.62 5.22 -2.57
N LEU A 129 10.12 5.17 -1.35
CA LEU A 129 11.54 4.97 -1.07
C LEU A 129 11.73 3.93 0.02
N PHE A 130 12.77 3.15 -0.14
CA PHE A 130 13.13 2.05 0.75
C PHE A 130 14.31 2.47 1.61
N VAL A 131 14.25 2.13 2.90
CA VAL A 131 15.26 2.47 3.90
C VAL A 131 15.80 1.18 4.50
N ASP A 132 17.12 1.06 4.52
CA ASP A 132 17.87 0.01 5.19
C ASP A 132 18.32 0.55 6.56
N LEU A 133 18.17 -0.25 7.61
CA LEU A 133 18.55 0.06 9.00
C LEU A 133 19.70 -0.83 9.49
N ASP A 134 20.10 -1.85 8.74
CA ASP A 134 21.36 -2.55 9.02
C ASP A 134 22.55 -1.64 8.64
N GLU A 135 22.41 -0.91 7.54
CA GLU A 135 23.24 0.23 7.17
C GLU A 135 22.35 1.48 7.08
N PRO A 136 22.58 2.56 7.85
CA PRO A 136 21.67 3.71 7.90
C PRO A 136 21.64 4.48 6.57
N ARG A 137 20.86 3.97 5.61
CA ARG A 137 20.86 4.41 4.21
C ARG A 137 19.43 4.59 3.72
N ALA A 138 19.16 5.77 3.19
CA ALA A 138 17.98 6.00 2.36
C ALA A 138 18.23 5.51 0.93
N ASN A 139 17.14 5.18 0.21
CA ASN A 139 17.18 4.69 -1.17
C ASN A 139 17.88 3.32 -1.33
N ALA A 140 17.57 2.41 -0.42
CA ALA A 140 17.99 1.02 -0.49
C ALA A 140 17.21 0.24 -1.57
N VAL A 141 17.65 -0.99 -1.85
CA VAL A 141 16.90 -1.92 -2.68
C VAL A 141 15.77 -2.54 -1.84
N GLU A 142 14.57 -2.65 -2.40
CA GLU A 142 13.37 -3.14 -1.69
C GLU A 142 13.60 -4.47 -0.94
N LYS A 143 14.34 -5.41 -1.54
CA LYS A 143 14.56 -6.75 -0.95
C LYS A 143 15.32 -6.74 0.36
N VAL A 144 16.14 -5.72 0.61
CA VAL A 144 16.97 -5.61 1.82
C VAL A 144 16.51 -4.48 2.74
N SER A 145 15.46 -3.75 2.36
CA SER A 145 14.99 -2.63 3.16
C SER A 145 14.11 -3.07 4.32
N ASP A 146 14.37 -2.50 5.49
CA ASP A 146 13.58 -2.70 6.70
C ASP A 146 12.35 -1.80 6.75
N LEU A 147 12.40 -0.65 6.09
CA LEU A 147 11.27 0.29 6.04
C LEU A 147 10.96 0.71 4.61
N ARG A 148 9.68 0.84 4.34
CA ARG A 148 9.13 1.45 3.12
C ARG A 148 8.44 2.75 3.49
N TYR A 149 8.93 3.84 2.90
CA TYR A 149 8.35 5.17 2.96
C TYR A 149 7.45 5.39 1.75
N ASP A 150 6.18 5.68 2.00
CA ASP A 150 5.16 5.98 0.99
C ASP A 150 4.78 7.45 1.09
N SER A 151 5.25 8.25 0.13
CA SER A 151 4.90 9.65 -0.01
C SER A 151 3.55 9.76 -0.71
N ARG A 152 2.61 10.48 -0.12
CA ARG A 152 1.30 10.73 -0.75
C ARG A 152 1.17 12.19 -1.19
N CYS A 153 0.42 12.40 -2.25
CA CYS A 153 0.03 13.73 -2.69
C CYS A 153 -1.21 14.21 -1.94
N GLY A 154 -1.28 15.52 -1.67
CA GLY A 154 -2.45 16.16 -1.09
C GLY A 154 -2.37 16.27 0.43
N THR A 155 -3.51 16.06 1.09
CA THR A 155 -3.66 16.24 2.54
C THR A 155 -3.36 14.99 3.35
N GLU A 156 -3.10 13.85 2.69
CA GLU A 156 -2.75 12.61 3.38
C GLU A 156 -1.28 12.65 3.83
N PRO A 157 -0.98 12.43 5.12
CA PRO A 157 0.39 12.37 5.59
C PRO A 157 1.12 11.15 5.00
N PRO A 158 2.45 11.23 4.78
CA PRO A 158 3.24 10.09 4.37
C PRO A 158 3.17 8.95 5.39
N ARG A 159 3.48 7.73 4.95
CA ARG A 159 3.39 6.54 5.79
C ARG A 159 4.71 5.77 5.77
N LEU A 160 5.06 5.22 6.94
CA LEU A 160 6.12 4.22 7.09
C LEU A 160 5.49 2.86 7.30
N THR A 161 5.96 1.87 6.55
CA THR A 161 5.55 0.47 6.65
C THR A 161 6.79 -0.40 6.80
N LEU A 162 6.63 -1.56 7.44
CA LEU A 162 7.72 -2.54 7.52
C LEU A 162 8.01 -3.11 6.13
N GLY A 163 9.28 -3.06 5.74
CA GLY A 163 9.78 -3.65 4.50
C GLY A 163 10.15 -5.13 4.67
N PRO A 164 10.56 -5.80 3.58
CA PRO A 164 10.93 -7.22 3.60
C PRO A 164 12.11 -7.57 4.51
N GLY A 165 13.01 -6.61 4.77
CA GLY A 165 14.14 -6.78 5.69
C GLY A 165 13.72 -6.79 7.16
N ALA A 166 12.58 -6.18 7.51
CA ALA A 166 12.14 -6.10 8.89
C ALA A 166 11.41 -7.37 9.34
N VAL A 167 11.77 -7.85 10.53
CA VAL A 167 11.11 -8.99 11.18
C VAL A 167 9.88 -8.53 11.96
N ALA A 168 9.97 -7.38 12.63
CA ALA A 168 8.89 -6.82 13.43
C ALA A 168 9.09 -5.32 13.69
N GLY A 169 8.05 -4.64 14.15
CA GLY A 169 8.17 -3.25 14.59
C GLY A 169 7.03 -2.83 15.52
N ALA A 170 7.21 -1.70 16.20
CA ALA A 170 6.22 -1.12 17.10
C ALA A 170 6.40 0.40 17.20
N GLN A 171 5.30 1.14 17.31
CA GLN A 171 5.37 2.57 17.60
C GLN A 171 5.61 2.79 19.10
N VAL A 172 6.50 3.71 19.43
CA VAL A 172 6.76 4.13 20.81
C VAL A 172 6.58 5.65 20.92
N LYS A 173 6.47 6.16 22.15
CA LYS A 173 6.21 7.58 22.40
C LYS A 173 7.48 8.42 22.57
N ASP A 174 8.60 7.77 22.89
CA ASP A 174 9.81 8.43 23.37
C ASP A 174 11.00 8.09 22.47
N ALA A 175 11.73 9.11 22.04
CA ALA A 175 12.92 9.00 21.21
C ALA A 175 14.17 8.55 22.01
N ASP A 176 14.07 8.52 23.34
CA ASP A 176 15.12 8.00 24.22
C ASP A 176 14.89 6.51 24.59
N THR A 177 13.92 5.85 23.94
CA THR A 177 13.64 4.41 24.13
C THR A 177 14.88 3.58 23.75
N ASP A 178 15.42 2.82 24.70
CA ASP A 178 16.55 1.93 24.46
C ASP A 178 16.16 0.63 23.74
N ALA A 179 17.17 -0.19 23.43
CA ALA A 179 16.96 -1.46 22.72
C ALA A 179 16.02 -2.42 23.47
N ALA A 180 16.12 -2.49 24.81
CA ALA A 180 15.28 -3.34 25.65
C ALA A 180 13.83 -2.85 25.67
N GLY A 181 13.63 -1.53 25.76
CA GLY A 181 12.33 -0.87 25.62
C GLY A 181 11.70 -1.13 24.26
N CYS A 182 12.48 -1.05 23.17
CA CYS A 182 12.02 -1.42 21.84
C CYS A 182 11.62 -2.89 21.73
N ALA A 183 12.46 -3.81 22.22
CA ALA A 183 12.14 -5.24 22.25
C ALA A 183 10.84 -5.52 23.00
N LYS A 184 10.65 -4.86 24.16
CA LYS A 184 9.41 -4.95 24.95
C LYS A 184 8.21 -4.42 24.17
N ALA A 185 8.33 -3.25 23.55
CA ALA A 185 7.25 -2.63 22.77
C ALA A 185 6.82 -3.50 21.58
N ILE A 186 7.77 -4.08 20.85
CA ILE A 186 7.50 -5.04 19.77
C ILE A 186 6.74 -6.25 20.29
N ARG A 187 7.12 -6.78 21.45
CA ARG A 187 6.44 -7.94 22.04
C ARG A 187 5.02 -7.63 22.50
N THR A 188 4.77 -6.44 23.08
CA THR A 188 3.47 -6.11 23.67
C THR A 188 2.50 -5.43 22.72
N SER A 189 3.02 -4.71 21.72
CA SER A 189 2.23 -3.88 20.80
C SER A 189 2.81 -3.91 19.38
N PRO A 190 2.94 -5.09 18.75
CA PRO A 190 3.51 -5.20 17.42
C PRO A 190 2.65 -4.47 16.38
N LEU A 191 3.29 -3.89 15.38
CA LEU A 191 2.65 -3.50 14.14
C LEU A 191 2.20 -4.77 13.40
N GLY A 192 0.89 -4.89 13.17
CA GLY A 192 0.34 -6.01 12.42
C GLY A 192 0.72 -5.97 10.93
N PRO A 193 0.48 -7.07 10.19
CA PRO A 193 0.72 -7.10 8.74
C PRO A 193 -0.04 -5.97 8.03
N GLY A 194 0.67 -5.20 7.19
CA GLY A 194 0.10 -4.06 6.47
C GLY A 194 -0.19 -2.82 7.33
N ALA A 195 0.09 -2.86 8.64
CA ALA A 195 0.02 -1.68 9.48
C ALA A 195 1.09 -0.67 9.07
N SER A 196 0.74 0.61 9.18
CA SER A 196 1.62 1.73 8.87
C SER A 196 1.72 2.70 10.03
N ALA A 197 2.89 3.24 10.29
CA ALA A 197 3.07 4.43 11.13
C ALA A 197 2.90 5.69 10.27
N GLU A 198 2.18 6.67 10.80
CA GLU A 198 2.06 7.99 10.17
C GLU A 198 3.38 8.76 10.34
N VAL A 199 3.87 9.36 9.26
CA VAL A 199 5.06 10.20 9.28
C VAL A 199 4.68 11.60 9.74
N LYS A 200 4.95 11.88 11.01
CA LYS A 200 4.81 13.21 11.62
C LYS A 200 5.99 13.47 12.53
N LYS A 201 6.33 14.75 12.71
CA LYS A 201 7.42 15.14 13.61
C LYS A 201 7.21 14.58 15.01
N GLY A 202 8.25 13.96 15.56
CA GLY A 202 8.24 13.28 16.86
C GLY A 202 7.64 11.87 16.83
N ALA A 203 7.25 11.34 15.67
CA ALA A 203 6.89 9.93 15.57
C ALA A 203 8.14 9.06 15.77
N VAL A 204 8.00 8.00 16.57
CA VAL A 204 9.10 7.09 16.89
C VAL A 204 8.68 5.65 16.63
N LEU A 205 9.54 4.92 15.92
CA LEU A 205 9.31 3.55 15.49
C LEU A 205 10.48 2.66 15.89
N CYS A 206 10.20 1.62 16.67
CA CYS A 206 11.11 0.51 16.91
C CYS A 206 10.99 -0.51 15.78
N VAL A 207 12.11 -1.01 15.29
CA VAL A 207 12.19 -2.00 14.21
C VAL A 207 13.21 -3.07 14.60
N LEU A 208 12.84 -4.33 14.44
CA LEU A 208 13.78 -5.46 14.52
C LEU A 208 14.09 -5.90 13.09
N THR A 209 15.35 -5.75 12.67
CA THR A 209 15.81 -6.13 11.32
C THR A 209 16.05 -7.63 11.23
N GLY A 210 16.05 -8.14 10.00
CA GLY A 210 16.28 -9.53 9.63
C GLY A 210 17.70 -9.83 9.20
N GLY A 211 18.61 -8.85 9.30
CA GLY A 211 20.04 -9.01 9.01
C GLY A 211 20.73 -10.09 9.85
N THR A 212 21.97 -10.42 9.48
CA THR A 212 22.81 -11.36 10.24
C THR A 212 24.16 -10.69 10.56
N PRO A 213 24.40 -10.25 11.81
CA PRO A 213 23.49 -10.33 12.96
C PRO A 213 22.27 -9.40 12.82
N ALA A 214 21.17 -9.76 13.47
CA ALA A 214 19.98 -8.90 13.52
C ALA A 214 20.26 -7.64 14.34
N ALA A 215 19.56 -6.56 14.03
CA ALA A 215 19.66 -5.31 14.75
C ALA A 215 18.30 -4.85 15.28
N MET A 216 18.30 -4.25 16.47
CA MET A 216 17.20 -3.44 16.98
C MET A 216 17.47 -2.00 16.57
N ALA A 217 16.52 -1.33 15.94
CA ALA A 217 16.64 0.06 15.51
C ALA A 217 15.49 0.91 16.07
N LEU A 218 15.83 2.11 16.53
CA LEU A 218 14.89 3.17 16.90
C LEU A 218 14.98 4.26 15.85
N VAL A 219 13.87 4.54 15.17
CA VAL A 219 13.77 5.58 14.14
C VAL A 219 12.85 6.69 14.63
N GLU A 220 13.37 7.91 14.67
CA GLU A 220 12.62 9.12 15.01
C GLU A 220 12.45 9.99 13.77
N VAL A 221 11.23 10.49 13.54
CA VAL A 221 10.94 11.50 12.52
C VAL A 221 11.21 12.88 13.12
N THR A 222 12.31 13.52 12.70
CA THR A 222 12.74 14.82 13.23
C THR A 222 12.09 16.01 12.51
N ASP A 223 11.72 15.84 11.24
CA ASP A 223 11.08 16.87 10.42
C ASP A 223 10.26 16.27 9.28
N VAL A 224 9.21 16.97 8.85
CA VAL A 224 8.38 16.58 7.69
C VAL A 224 8.14 17.80 6.83
N GLY A 225 8.60 17.76 5.59
CA GLY A 225 8.41 18.81 4.60
C GLY A 225 7.11 18.64 3.81
N GLN A 226 6.63 19.73 3.21
CA GLN A 226 5.38 19.75 2.43
C GLN A 226 5.45 18.95 1.13
N THR A 227 6.66 18.70 0.62
CA THR A 227 6.89 18.05 -0.68
C THR A 227 7.10 16.53 -0.57
N GLY A 228 6.76 15.92 0.57
CA GLY A 228 6.99 14.50 0.82
C GLY A 228 8.41 14.18 1.29
N THR A 229 9.21 15.19 1.61
CA THR A 229 10.53 15.01 2.25
C THR A 229 10.36 14.74 3.74
N ALA A 230 11.15 13.84 4.31
CA ALA A 230 11.19 13.62 5.75
C ALA A 230 12.64 13.60 6.25
N GLY A 231 12.88 14.30 7.36
CA GLY A 231 14.07 14.14 8.17
C GLY A 231 13.82 13.06 9.22
N MET A 232 14.70 12.08 9.27
CA MET A 232 14.68 11.03 10.27
C MET A 232 16.04 10.91 10.94
N ARG A 233 16.07 10.26 12.08
CA ARG A 233 17.27 9.91 12.82
C ARG A 233 17.12 8.48 13.31
N ALA A 234 18.17 7.68 13.18
CA ALA A 234 18.16 6.29 13.60
C ALA A 234 19.25 6.00 14.63
N THR A 235 18.92 5.21 15.63
CA THR A 235 19.87 4.58 16.56
C THR A 235 19.69 3.07 16.43
N SER A 236 20.79 2.32 16.36
CA SER A 236 20.73 0.87 16.19
C SER A 236 21.65 0.15 17.17
N TRP A 237 21.20 -1.02 17.60
CA TRP A 237 21.92 -1.93 18.47
C TRP A 237 21.92 -3.33 17.85
N LYS A 238 23.10 -3.94 17.73
CA LYS A 238 23.22 -5.34 17.36
C LYS A 238 22.65 -6.22 18.45
N VAL A 239 21.84 -7.18 18.03
CA VAL A 239 21.37 -8.29 18.86
C VAL A 239 22.51 -9.28 18.97
N THR A 240 23.16 -9.33 20.13
CA THR A 240 24.14 -10.38 20.41
C THR A 240 23.42 -11.61 20.93
N ALA A 241 23.75 -12.77 20.35
CA ALA A 241 23.23 -14.07 20.77
C ALA A 241 23.98 -14.61 21.98
#